data_AF-A0A3N4J0R2-F1
#
_entry.id   AF-A0A3N4J0R2-F1
#
_cell.length_a   1.000
_cell.length_b   1.000
_cell.length_c   1.000
_cell.angle_alpha   90.00
_cell.angle_beta   90.00
_cell.angle_gamma   90.00
#
_symmetry.space_group_name_H-M   'P 1'
#
loop_
_entity.id
_entity.type
_entity.pdbx_description
1 polymer ?
#
loop_
_entity_poly.entity_id
_entity_poly.type
_entity_poly.pdbx_seq_one_letter_code
_entity_poly.pdbx_strand_id
1 'polypeptide(L)'
;MDRLQDEAVRSRRNIKVIGLYCDYLDRKEQTVRNLLGALLKQVICIGDIPEDIRQVFEAAKGYLGGTGPRLSQLRQMLKTAIASRDGVFICIDALDEASPEHRFDLLDALREISRESPSVRIFLTGRPFVRSEVKKYFPGIQVISVSPTTDDIKRYLTMKLDKDTLHDAMDGRLREDILRIIPAKISEMYVEISSTLVDIPTIHY
;
A
#
# COMPACT_ATOMS: atom_id res chain seq x y z
N MET A 1 -8.02 3.29 -2.66
CA MET A 1 -7.14 4.30 -3.27
C MET A 1 -7.94 5.37 -3.96
N ASP A 2 -8.80 5.01 -4.92
CA ASP A 2 -9.53 5.96 -5.79
C ASP A 2 -10.35 7.02 -5.03
N ARG A 3 -11.14 6.63 -4.02
CA ARG A 3 -11.92 7.60 -3.23
C ARG A 3 -11.07 8.62 -2.46
N LEU A 4 -9.93 8.19 -1.91
CA LEU A 4 -9.01 9.09 -1.19
C LEU A 4 -8.35 10.07 -2.16
N GLN A 5 -8.04 9.60 -3.37
CA GLN A 5 -7.48 10.43 -4.43
C GLN A 5 -8.52 11.44 -4.93
N ASP A 6 -9.77 11.03 -5.12
CA ASP A 6 -10.88 11.92 -5.51
C ASP A 6 -11.14 13.01 -4.46
N GLU A 7 -11.10 12.66 -3.17
CA GLU A 7 -11.23 13.63 -2.07
C GLU A 7 -10.02 14.57 -2.00
N ALA A 8 -8.81 14.07 -2.21
CA ALA A 8 -7.61 14.89 -2.27
C ALA A 8 -7.66 15.90 -3.43
N VAL A 9 -8.15 15.49 -4.61
CA VAL A 9 -8.33 16.37 -5.79
C VAL A 9 -9.39 17.45 -5.54
N ARG A 10 -10.44 17.15 -4.76
CA ARG A 10 -11.50 18.10 -4.42
C ARG A 10 -11.13 19.07 -3.29
N SER A 11 -10.03 18.81 -2.58
CA SER A 11 -9.54 19.64 -1.48
C SER A 11 -8.84 20.90 -1.99
N ARG A 12 -8.99 22.02 -1.27
CA ARG A 12 -8.16 23.23 -1.49
C ARG A 12 -6.74 23.09 -0.92
N ARG A 13 -6.48 22.03 -0.15
CA ARG A 13 -5.16 21.70 0.40
C ARG A 13 -4.38 20.87 -0.62
N ASN A 14 -3.07 21.10 -0.72
CA ASN A 14 -2.13 20.36 -1.56
C ASN A 14 -1.84 18.98 -0.95
N ILE A 15 -2.87 18.12 -0.89
CA ILE A 15 -2.79 16.75 -0.38
C ILE A 15 -2.45 15.81 -1.55
N LYS A 16 -1.56 14.86 -1.32
CA LYS A 16 -1.24 13.78 -2.28
C LYS A 16 -1.56 12.42 -1.70
N VAL A 17 -2.10 11.54 -2.54
CA VAL A 17 -2.26 10.12 -2.26
C VAL A 17 -1.37 9.39 -3.25
N ILE A 18 -0.43 8.61 -2.75
CA ILE A 18 0.53 7.83 -3.52
C ILE A 18 0.52 6.39 -3.03
N GLY A 19 0.93 5.45 -3.86
CA GLY A 19 0.99 4.08 -3.38
C GLY A 19 1.80 3.12 -4.22
N LEU A 20 1.94 1.92 -3.67
CA LEU A 20 2.63 0.78 -4.27
C LEU A 20 1.75 -0.44 -4.11
N TYR A 21 1.82 -1.35 -5.08
CA TYR A 21 1.32 -2.71 -4.96
C TYR A 21 2.52 -3.64 -4.98
N CYS A 22 2.70 -4.40 -3.90
CA CYS A 22 3.74 -5.41 -3.83
C CYS A 22 3.24 -6.68 -4.54
N ASP A 23 4.06 -7.22 -5.44
CA ASP A 23 3.72 -8.39 -6.24
C ASP A 23 4.86 -9.40 -6.14
N TYR A 24 4.53 -10.61 -5.69
CA TYR A 24 5.54 -11.67 -5.53
C TYR A 24 6.15 -12.12 -6.87
N LEU A 25 5.47 -11.91 -8.00
CA LEU A 25 5.96 -12.22 -9.33
C LEU A 25 7.03 -11.22 -9.80
N ASP A 26 6.95 -9.97 -9.34
CA ASP A 26 7.84 -8.87 -9.76
C ASP A 26 9.00 -8.61 -8.79
N ARG A 27 9.32 -9.55 -7.89
CA ARG A 27 10.35 -9.38 -6.84
C ARG A 27 11.72 -8.89 -7.34
N LYS A 28 12.10 -9.25 -8.57
CA LYS A 28 13.37 -8.80 -9.17
C LYS A 28 13.37 -7.29 -9.46
N GLU A 29 12.25 -6.77 -9.89
CA GLU A 29 12.08 -5.35 -10.23
C GLU A 29 11.64 -4.52 -9.02
N GLN A 30 10.97 -5.13 -8.03
CA GLN A 30 10.54 -4.48 -6.79
C GLN A 30 11.67 -4.33 -5.75
N THR A 31 12.84 -3.88 -6.20
CA THR A 31 13.91 -3.44 -5.30
C THR A 31 13.47 -2.20 -4.53
N VAL A 32 13.95 -2.02 -3.29
CA VAL A 32 13.64 -0.83 -2.48
C VAL A 32 13.93 0.48 -3.22
N ARG A 33 14.98 0.51 -4.06
CA ARG A 33 15.32 1.67 -4.90
C ARG A 33 14.20 1.98 -5.90
N ASN A 34 13.70 0.97 -6.60
CA ASN A 34 12.64 1.14 -7.59
C ASN A 34 11.32 1.54 -6.91
N LEU A 35 11.02 0.95 -5.74
CA LEU A 35 9.83 1.29 -4.95
C LEU A 35 9.86 2.75 -4.46
N LEU A 36 10.97 3.21 -3.87
CA LEU A 36 11.11 4.61 -3.48
C LEU A 36 11.12 5.57 -4.69
N GLY A 37 11.72 5.15 -5.80
CA GLY A 37 11.68 5.90 -7.06
C GLY A 37 10.25 6.05 -7.59
N ALA A 38 9.43 5.00 -7.50
CA ALA A 38 8.03 5.02 -7.90
C ALA A 38 7.18 5.94 -6.99
N LEU A 39 7.41 5.91 -5.67
CA LEU A 39 6.77 6.85 -4.74
C LEU A 39 7.16 8.30 -5.03
N LEU A 40 8.46 8.56 -5.19
CA LEU A 40 8.97 9.88 -5.56
C LEU A 40 8.27 10.38 -6.83
N LYS A 41 8.31 9.56 -7.89
CA LYS A 41 7.63 9.86 -9.16
C LYS A 41 6.17 10.26 -8.94
N GLN A 42 5.40 9.59 -8.08
CA GLN A 42 4.00 9.94 -7.82
C GLN A 42 3.84 11.28 -7.06
N VAL A 43 4.76 11.61 -6.14
CA VAL A 43 4.72 12.91 -5.44
C VAL A 43 5.02 14.08 -6.38
N ILE A 44 5.94 13.90 -7.34
CA ILE A 44 6.32 14.94 -8.31
C ILE A 44 5.41 14.98 -9.55
N CYS A 45 5.02 13.84 -10.13
CA CYS A 45 4.36 13.77 -11.45
C CYS A 45 2.89 14.21 -11.48
N ILE A 46 2.31 14.68 -10.37
CA ILE A 46 1.03 15.40 -10.38
C ILE A 46 1.30 16.92 -10.28
N GLY A 47 2.31 17.42 -11.02
CA GLY A 47 2.78 18.80 -11.08
C GLY A 47 4.17 18.97 -11.73
N ASP A 48 4.74 20.19 -11.65
CA ASP A 48 6.11 20.49 -12.09
C ASP A 48 7.16 19.82 -11.18
N ILE A 49 8.22 19.30 -11.80
CA ILE A 49 9.33 18.65 -11.09
C ILE A 49 10.23 19.75 -10.47
N PRO A 50 10.41 19.78 -9.15
CA PRO A 50 11.35 20.69 -8.49
C PRO A 50 12.76 20.59 -9.05
N GLU A 51 13.42 21.74 -9.21
CA GLU A 51 14.71 21.83 -9.91
C GLU A 51 15.85 21.12 -9.15
N ASP A 52 15.80 21.10 -7.82
CA ASP A 52 16.72 20.34 -6.97
C ASP A 52 16.64 18.83 -7.22
N ILE A 53 15.42 18.30 -7.40
CA ILE A 53 15.18 16.89 -7.75
C ILE A 53 15.70 16.60 -9.16
N ARG A 54 15.48 17.51 -10.12
CA ARG A 54 16.00 17.40 -11.49
C ARG A 54 17.52 17.35 -11.51
N GLN A 55 18.19 18.24 -10.78
CA GLN A 55 19.65 18.31 -10.72
C GLN A 55 20.26 17.02 -10.15
N VAL A 56 19.68 16.45 -9.09
CA VAL A 56 20.16 15.19 -8.52
C VAL A 56 20.01 14.03 -9.51
N PHE A 57 18.90 14.00 -10.25
CA PHE A 57 18.67 12.95 -11.25
C PHE A 57 19.61 13.06 -12.46
N GLU A 58 19.83 14.27 -12.98
CA GLU A 58 20.75 14.52 -14.09
C GLU A 58 22.22 14.34 -13.69
N ALA A 59 22.60 14.74 -12.47
CA ALA A 59 23.92 14.44 -11.92
C ALA A 59 24.14 12.91 -11.80
N ALA A 60 23.13 12.15 -11.35
CA ALA A 60 23.21 10.69 -11.26
C ALA A 60 23.36 10.03 -12.65
N LYS A 61 22.77 10.59 -13.71
CA LYS A 61 23.01 10.13 -15.09
C LYS A 61 24.43 10.42 -15.58
N GLY A 62 25.02 11.54 -15.15
CA GLY A 62 26.34 12.00 -15.60
C GLY A 62 27.54 11.20 -15.06
N TYR A 63 27.39 10.46 -13.96
CA TYR A 63 28.45 9.61 -13.42
C TYR A 63 28.48 8.25 -14.13
N LEU A 64 29.48 8.07 -14.99
CA LEU A 64 30.00 6.83 -15.59
C LEU A 64 29.20 5.56 -15.26
N GLY A 65 28.17 5.26 -16.06
CA GLY A 65 27.48 3.97 -16.06
C GLY A 65 25.94 4.01 -15.92
N GLY A 66 25.32 5.19 -15.80
CA GLY A 66 23.85 5.30 -15.78
C GLY A 66 23.18 4.66 -14.56
N THR A 67 23.93 4.45 -13.47
CA THR A 67 23.35 3.95 -12.22
C THR A 67 22.50 5.04 -11.60
N GLY A 68 21.17 4.83 -11.53
CA GLY A 68 20.24 5.82 -10.98
C GLY A 68 20.57 6.24 -9.53
N PRO A 69 19.87 7.24 -8.96
CA PRO A 69 20.22 7.85 -7.67
C PRO A 69 20.39 6.82 -6.54
N ARG A 70 21.34 7.01 -5.62
CA ARG A 70 21.55 6.13 -4.44
C ARG A 70 20.29 6.08 -3.57
N LEU A 71 20.14 5.01 -2.77
CA LEU A 71 18.97 4.87 -1.90
C LEU A 71 18.81 6.05 -0.94
N SER A 72 19.92 6.52 -0.36
CA SER A 72 19.96 7.72 0.50
C SER A 72 19.53 8.99 -0.24
N GLN A 73 19.90 9.13 -1.51
CA GLN A 73 19.49 10.27 -2.34
C GLN A 73 17.99 10.21 -2.66
N LEU A 74 17.47 9.03 -3.03
CA LEU A 74 16.03 8.83 -3.25
C LEU A 74 15.21 9.16 -2.01
N ARG A 75 15.67 8.70 -0.83
CA ARG A 75 15.04 9.05 0.46
C ARG A 75 15.02 10.56 0.66
N GLN A 76 16.14 11.24 0.44
CA GLN A 76 16.22 12.70 0.62
C GLN A 76 15.30 13.44 -0.36
N MET A 77 15.29 13.04 -1.64
CA MET A 77 14.42 13.64 -2.65
C MET A 77 12.93 13.44 -2.31
N LEU A 78 12.56 12.25 -1.83
CA LEU A 78 11.19 11.96 -1.40
C LEU A 78 10.79 12.81 -0.20
N LYS A 79 11.67 12.97 0.80
CA LYS A 79 11.44 13.85 1.95
C LYS A 79 11.23 15.30 1.51
N THR A 80 12.10 15.84 0.65
CA THR A 80 11.95 17.21 0.14
C THR A 80 10.65 17.38 -0.64
N ALA A 81 10.29 16.41 -1.49
CA ALA A 81 9.06 16.44 -2.25
C ALA A 81 7.82 16.42 -1.34
N ILE A 82 7.84 15.63 -0.27
CA ILE A 82 6.78 15.54 0.74
C ILE A 82 6.65 16.85 1.53
N ALA A 83 7.76 17.47 1.93
CA ALA A 83 7.76 18.70 2.72
C ALA A 83 7.06 19.88 2.03
N SER A 84 6.96 19.84 0.70
CA SER A 84 6.24 20.85 -0.11
C SER A 84 4.70 20.66 -0.15
N ARG A 85 4.17 19.63 0.54
CA ARG A 85 2.76 19.25 0.51
C ARG A 85 2.10 19.46 1.88
N ASP A 86 0.82 19.79 1.86
CA ASP A 86 0.01 19.96 3.09
C ASP A 86 -0.25 18.61 3.79
N GLY A 87 -0.21 17.52 3.02
CA GLY A 87 -0.40 16.16 3.51
C GLY A 87 -0.06 15.12 2.45
N VAL A 88 0.52 14.00 2.86
CA VAL A 88 0.82 12.88 1.94
C VAL A 88 0.35 11.57 2.56
N PHE A 89 -0.55 10.88 1.87
CA PHE A 89 -0.96 9.52 2.20
C PHE A 89 -0.17 8.54 1.34
N ILE A 90 0.58 7.66 1.99
CA ILE A 90 1.35 6.59 1.35
C ILE A 90 0.64 5.27 1.62
N CYS A 91 0.14 4.62 0.57
CA CYS A 91 -0.55 3.35 0.69
C CYS A 91 0.26 2.23 0.04
N ILE A 92 0.62 1.21 0.82
CA ILE A 92 1.34 0.02 0.33
C ILE A 92 0.36 -1.15 0.40
N ASP A 93 0.04 -1.72 -0.75
CA ASP A 93 -0.85 -2.85 -0.88
C ASP A 93 -0.06 -4.17 -0.96
N ALA A 94 -0.60 -5.24 -0.38
CA ALA A 94 -0.04 -6.59 -0.40
C ALA A 94 1.41 -6.69 0.11
N LEU A 95 1.76 -5.99 1.19
CA LEU A 95 3.12 -5.91 1.74
C LEU A 95 3.78 -7.29 1.98
N ASP A 96 2.98 -8.31 2.28
CA ASP A 96 3.45 -9.67 2.49
C ASP A 96 4.01 -10.37 1.25
N GLU A 97 3.70 -9.87 0.05
CA GLU A 97 4.21 -10.39 -1.22
C GLU A 97 5.64 -9.90 -1.54
N ALA A 98 6.05 -8.77 -0.94
CA ALA A 98 7.40 -8.25 -1.04
C ALA A 98 8.43 -9.25 -0.46
N SER A 99 9.62 -9.32 -1.07
CA SER A 99 10.70 -10.14 -0.54
C SER A 99 11.09 -9.67 0.87
N PRO A 100 11.51 -10.56 1.79
CA PRO A 100 11.88 -10.16 3.15
C PRO A 100 12.95 -9.06 3.21
N GLU A 101 13.94 -9.12 2.32
CA GLU A 101 15.00 -8.11 2.19
C GLU A 101 14.43 -6.74 1.82
N HIS A 102 13.65 -6.65 0.73
CA HIS A 102 13.11 -5.36 0.28
C HIS A 102 11.99 -4.85 1.19
N ARG A 103 11.25 -5.74 1.85
CA ARG A 103 10.25 -5.37 2.86
C ARG A 103 10.89 -4.71 4.06
N PHE A 104 12.00 -5.25 4.57
CA PHE A 104 12.78 -4.65 5.64
C PHE A 104 13.22 -3.23 5.26
N ASP A 105 13.88 -3.07 4.11
CA ASP A 105 14.39 -1.77 3.66
C ASP A 105 13.26 -0.75 3.40
N LEU A 106 12.13 -1.21 2.87
CA LEU A 106 10.97 -0.36 2.62
C LEU A 106 10.37 0.14 3.93
N LEU A 107 10.16 -0.75 4.90
CA LEU A 107 9.62 -0.38 6.22
C LEU A 107 10.54 0.58 6.97
N ASP A 108 11.85 0.37 6.88
CA ASP A 108 12.84 1.28 7.47
C ASP A 108 12.77 2.68 6.84
N ALA A 109 12.77 2.75 5.50
CA ALA A 109 12.64 4.01 4.78
C ALA A 109 11.34 4.75 5.09
N LEU A 110 10.20 4.03 5.14
CA LEU A 110 8.90 4.59 5.49
C LEU A 110 8.86 5.11 6.93
N ARG A 111 9.51 4.40 7.86
CA ARG A 111 9.65 4.83 9.26
C ARG A 111 10.44 6.12 9.38
N GLU A 112 11.57 6.24 8.68
CA GLU A 112 12.38 7.47 8.66
C GLU A 112 11.56 8.65 8.11
N ILE A 113 10.92 8.46 6.95
CA ILE A 113 10.08 9.48 6.30
C ILE A 113 8.97 9.94 7.26
N SER A 114 8.26 9.01 7.89
CA SER A 114 7.17 9.34 8.81
C SER A 114 7.64 10.07 10.07
N ARG A 115 8.86 9.80 10.56
CA ARG A 115 9.41 10.49 11.74
C ARG A 115 9.81 11.93 11.43
N GLU A 116 10.36 12.16 10.25
CA GLU A 116 10.83 13.48 9.83
C GLU A 116 9.73 14.34 9.18
N SER A 117 8.61 13.74 8.77
CA SER A 117 7.51 14.44 8.07
C SER A 117 6.16 14.21 8.76
N PRO A 118 5.75 15.09 9.70
CA PRO A 118 4.49 14.95 10.44
C PRO A 118 3.22 14.98 9.58
N SER A 119 3.30 15.46 8.34
CA SER A 119 2.21 15.51 7.36
C SER A 119 2.00 14.18 6.63
N VAL A 120 2.86 13.18 6.86
CA VAL A 120 2.75 11.86 6.24
C VAL A 120 1.81 10.96 7.03
N ARG A 121 0.97 10.21 6.32
CA ARG A 121 0.14 9.13 6.86
C ARG A 121 0.40 7.88 6.03
N ILE A 122 0.67 6.76 6.70
CA ILE A 122 1.00 5.50 6.04
C ILE A 122 -0.13 4.49 6.25
N PHE A 123 -0.48 3.80 5.19
CA PHE A 123 -1.45 2.71 5.17
C PHE A 123 -0.78 1.50 4.54
N LEU A 124 -0.83 0.34 5.20
CA LEU A 124 -0.26 -0.91 4.71
C LEU A 124 -1.33 -1.98 4.76
N THR A 125 -1.48 -2.76 3.70
CA THR A 125 -2.26 -4.01 3.73
C THR A 125 -1.33 -5.20 3.65
N GLY A 126 -1.76 -6.33 4.18
CA GLY A 126 -1.07 -7.60 3.98
C GLY A 126 -1.67 -8.73 4.81
N ARG A 127 -1.12 -9.92 4.65
CA ARG A 127 -1.52 -11.10 5.43
C ARG A 127 -1.04 -11.00 6.90
N PRO A 128 -1.74 -11.64 7.87
CA PRO A 128 -1.45 -11.49 9.30
C PRO A 128 0.00 -11.76 9.73
N PHE A 129 0.74 -12.58 8.99
CA PHE A 129 2.10 -12.98 9.39
C PHE A 129 3.12 -11.83 9.34
N VAL A 130 2.91 -10.80 8.52
CA VAL A 130 3.82 -9.62 8.50
C VAL A 130 3.57 -8.64 9.63
N ARG A 131 2.48 -8.80 10.39
CA ARG A 131 2.09 -7.87 11.48
C ARG A 131 3.18 -7.66 12.51
N SER A 132 3.84 -8.74 12.93
CA SER A 132 4.89 -8.68 13.96
C SER A 132 6.09 -7.87 13.49
N GLU A 133 6.42 -7.96 12.20
CA GLU A 133 7.47 -7.19 11.56
C GLU A 133 7.09 -5.71 11.48
N VAL A 134 5.89 -5.39 10.98
CA VAL A 134 5.38 -4.01 10.88
C VAL A 134 5.39 -3.29 12.24
N LYS A 135 4.95 -3.98 13.31
CA LYS A 135 4.95 -3.42 14.68
C LYS A 135 6.34 -3.04 15.19
N LYS A 136 7.42 -3.68 14.73
CA LYS A 136 8.80 -3.31 15.11
C LYS A 136 9.18 -1.92 14.58
N TYR A 137 8.67 -1.57 13.39
CA TYR A 137 8.91 -0.27 12.77
C TYR A 137 7.94 0.80 13.25
N PHE A 138 6.69 0.40 13.50
CA PHE A 138 5.61 1.29 13.91
C PHE A 138 4.91 0.78 15.18
N PRO A 139 5.51 0.98 16.38
CA PRO A 139 4.97 0.44 17.63
C PRO A 139 3.54 0.92 17.97
N GLY A 140 3.13 2.09 17.49
CA GLY A 140 1.80 2.67 17.68
C GLY A 140 0.82 2.46 16.52
N ILE A 141 1.10 1.56 15.58
CA ILE A 141 0.24 1.36 14.41
C ILE A 141 -1.13 0.79 14.80
N GLN A 142 -2.19 1.35 14.21
CA GLN A 142 -3.54 0.79 14.34
C GLN A 142 -3.71 -0.33 13.33
N VAL A 143 -4.21 -1.48 13.77
CA VAL A 143 -4.42 -2.66 12.92
C VAL A 143 -5.88 -3.06 12.97
N ILE A 144 -6.47 -3.19 11.79
CA ILE A 144 -7.83 -3.63 11.52
C ILE A 144 -7.72 -4.99 10.82
N SER A 145 -8.21 -6.05 11.46
CA SER A 145 -8.30 -7.36 10.80
C SER A 145 -9.59 -7.42 9.99
N VAL A 146 -9.48 -7.70 8.69
CA VAL A 146 -10.63 -7.91 7.81
C VAL A 146 -10.70 -9.39 7.45
N SER A 147 -11.76 -10.03 7.93
CA SER A 147 -12.02 -11.45 7.70
C SER A 147 -13.48 -11.63 7.35
N PRO A 148 -13.83 -12.32 6.25
CA PRO A 148 -15.22 -12.61 5.95
C PRO A 148 -15.76 -13.62 6.96
N THR A 149 -16.99 -13.44 7.40
CA THR A 149 -17.70 -14.46 8.18
C THR A 149 -18.15 -15.60 7.26
N THR A 150 -18.46 -16.76 7.83
CA THR A 150 -19.09 -17.87 7.09
C THR A 150 -20.32 -17.43 6.32
N ASP A 151 -21.11 -16.51 6.88
CA ASP A 151 -22.32 -16.00 6.24
C ASP A 151 -22.00 -15.05 5.08
N ASP A 152 -20.95 -14.23 5.20
CA ASP A 152 -20.45 -13.40 4.08
C ASP A 152 -20.02 -14.28 2.91
N ILE A 153 -19.28 -15.37 3.20
CA ILE A 153 -18.84 -16.33 2.18
C ILE A 153 -20.06 -16.99 1.52
N LYS A 154 -21.01 -17.50 2.30
CA LYS A 154 -22.24 -18.12 1.77
C LYS A 154 -23.05 -17.15 0.92
N ARG A 155 -23.19 -15.90 1.37
CA ARG A 155 -23.91 -14.84 0.63
C ARG A 155 -23.22 -14.53 -0.70
N TYR A 156 -21.89 -14.42 -0.70
CA TYR A 156 -21.10 -14.21 -1.91
C TYR A 156 -21.24 -15.39 -2.88
N LEU A 157 -21.12 -16.63 -2.38
CA LEU A 157 -21.29 -17.84 -3.19
C LEU A 157 -22.69 -17.93 -3.79
N THR A 158 -23.73 -17.69 -2.99
CA THR A 158 -25.12 -17.67 -3.47
C THR A 158 -25.29 -16.67 -4.61
N MET A 159 -24.84 -15.43 -4.41
CA MET A 159 -24.88 -14.40 -5.46
C MET A 159 -24.12 -14.82 -6.72
N LYS A 160 -22.96 -15.48 -6.59
CA LYS A 160 -22.17 -15.96 -7.73
C LYS A 160 -22.88 -17.09 -8.49
N LEU A 161 -23.46 -18.03 -7.77
CA LEU A 161 -24.20 -19.16 -8.35
C LEU A 161 -25.49 -18.71 -9.05
N ASP A 162 -26.18 -17.70 -8.50
CA ASP A 162 -27.39 -17.14 -9.14
C ASP A 162 -27.09 -16.38 -10.44
N LYS A 163 -25.85 -15.91 -10.60
CA LYS A 163 -25.36 -15.23 -11.81
C LYS A 163 -24.68 -16.18 -12.79
N ASP A 164 -24.57 -17.46 -12.47
CA ASP A 164 -23.92 -18.43 -13.34
C ASP A 164 -24.76 -18.62 -14.60
N THR A 165 -24.16 -18.44 -15.78
CA THR A 165 -24.88 -18.58 -17.06
C THR A 165 -25.02 -20.04 -17.51
N LEU A 166 -24.35 -20.99 -16.85
CA LEU A 166 -24.37 -22.41 -17.17
C LEU A 166 -25.30 -23.19 -16.23
N HIS A 167 -26.58 -22.82 -16.21
CA HIS A 167 -27.57 -23.43 -15.32
C HIS A 167 -27.68 -24.96 -15.44
N ASP A 168 -27.49 -25.52 -16.65
CA ASP A 168 -27.57 -26.97 -16.89
C ASP A 168 -26.43 -27.77 -16.23
N ALA A 169 -25.29 -27.12 -15.93
CA ALA A 169 -24.17 -27.75 -15.24
C ALA A 169 -24.29 -27.67 -13.70
N MET A 170 -25.22 -26.87 -13.18
CA MET A 170 -25.35 -26.56 -11.76
C MET A 170 -26.61 -27.21 -11.18
N ASP A 171 -26.51 -28.49 -10.81
CA ASP A 171 -27.61 -29.18 -10.14
C ASP A 171 -27.76 -28.77 -8.66
N GLY A 172 -28.91 -29.06 -8.06
CA GLY A 172 -29.20 -28.69 -6.68
C GLY A 172 -28.24 -29.30 -5.66
N ARG A 173 -27.68 -30.48 -5.94
CA ARG A 173 -26.73 -31.17 -5.05
C ARG A 173 -25.37 -30.49 -5.09
N LEU A 174 -24.86 -30.18 -6.28
CA LEU A 174 -23.61 -29.43 -6.45
C LEU A 174 -23.70 -28.06 -5.79
N ARG A 175 -24.82 -27.37 -5.94
CA ARG A 175 -25.07 -26.07 -5.28
C ARG A 175 -25.01 -26.20 -3.75
N GLU A 176 -25.68 -27.19 -3.18
CA GLU A 176 -25.67 -27.44 -1.74
C GLU A 176 -24.26 -27.79 -1.25
N ASP A 177 -23.53 -28.62 -1.98
CA ASP A 177 -22.15 -28.98 -1.67
C ASP A 177 -21.21 -27.77 -1.73
N ILE A 178 -21.34 -26.88 -2.72
CA ILE A 178 -20.56 -25.64 -2.80
C ILE A 178 -20.81 -24.76 -1.57
N LEU A 179 -22.08 -24.56 -1.18
CA LEU A 179 -22.47 -23.72 -0.04
C LEU A 179 -22.10 -24.33 1.33
N ARG A 180 -21.88 -25.64 1.39
CA ARG A 180 -21.46 -26.35 2.60
C ARG A 180 -19.94 -26.50 2.70
N ILE A 181 -19.29 -26.93 1.62
CA ILE A 181 -17.88 -27.33 1.61
C ILE A 181 -16.96 -26.11 1.55
N ILE A 182 -17.23 -25.13 0.69
CA ILE A 182 -16.33 -23.99 0.50
C ILE A 182 -16.20 -23.15 1.79
N PRO A 183 -17.29 -22.75 2.48
CA PRO A 183 -17.14 -21.99 3.72
C PRO A 183 -16.45 -22.77 4.84
N ALA A 184 -16.55 -24.11 4.84
CA ALA A 184 -15.85 -24.97 5.80
C ALA A 184 -14.35 -25.14 5.49
N LYS A 185 -13.93 -24.91 4.24
CA LYS A 185 -12.53 -25.08 3.79
C LYS A 185 -11.77 -23.78 3.60
N ILE A 186 -12.45 -22.65 3.39
CA ILE A 186 -11.81 -21.32 3.34
C ILE A 186 -11.46 -20.91 4.77
N SER A 187 -10.37 -21.48 5.27
CA SER A 187 -9.82 -21.13 6.58
C SER A 187 -8.76 -20.03 6.50
N GLU A 188 -8.41 -19.51 5.31
CA GLU A 188 -7.16 -18.75 5.10
C GLU A 188 -7.28 -17.43 4.29
N MET A 189 -8.47 -16.96 3.93
CA MET A 189 -8.63 -15.66 3.25
C MET A 189 -8.68 -14.48 4.24
N TYR A 190 -7.56 -14.21 4.92
CA TYR A 190 -7.39 -13.06 5.81
C TYR A 190 -6.68 -11.91 5.10
N VAL A 191 -7.19 -10.68 5.18
CA VAL A 191 -6.43 -9.47 4.82
C VAL A 191 -6.41 -8.55 6.03
N GLU A 192 -5.24 -8.25 6.57
CA GLU A 192 -5.11 -7.21 7.59
C GLU A 192 -4.86 -5.86 6.92
N ILE A 193 -5.55 -4.85 7.42
CA ILE A 193 -5.35 -3.46 7.09
C ILE A 193 -4.64 -2.83 8.29
N SER A 194 -3.54 -2.13 8.07
CA SER A 194 -2.84 -1.38 9.11
C SER A 194 -2.66 0.08 8.70
N SER A 195 -2.82 0.98 9.66
CA SER A 195 -2.71 2.42 9.44
C SER A 195 -1.93 3.07 10.57
N THR A 196 -1.00 3.96 10.21
CA THR A 196 -0.25 4.76 11.18
C THR A 196 -0.95 6.11 11.31
N LEU A 197 -1.80 6.26 12.32
CA LEU A 197 -2.37 7.54 12.72
C LEU A 197 -1.44 8.16 13.78
N VAL A 198 -0.61 9.12 13.35
CA VAL A 198 0.07 10.03 14.28
C VAL A 198 -0.91 11.17 14.58
N ASP A 199 -1.37 11.19 15.83
CA ASP A 199 -2.22 12.19 16.51
C ASP A 199 -3.25 12.94 15.65
N ILE A 200 -4.52 12.57 15.86
CA ILE A 200 -5.66 13.47 15.63
C ILE A 200 -5.75 14.32 16.90
N PRO A 201 -5.67 15.67 16.86
CA PRO A 201 -6.02 16.47 18.02
C PRO A 201 -7.48 16.17 18.34
N THR A 202 -7.73 15.65 19.54
CA THR A 202 -9.07 15.46 20.10
C THR A 202 -9.84 16.77 19.99
N ILE A 203 -10.78 16.86 19.05
CA ILE A 203 -11.81 17.89 19.10
C ILE A 203 -12.77 17.42 20.18
N HIS A 204 -12.60 17.96 21.38
CA HIS A 204 -13.60 17.87 22.42
C HIS A 204 -14.88 18.53 21.91
N TYR A 205 -15.95 17.73 21.82
CA TYR A 205 -17.31 18.25 21.94
C TYR A 205 -17.67 18.30 23.42
#